data_AF-A0A5N5MXR6-F1
#
_entry.id   AF-A0A5N5MXR6-F1
#
_cell.length_a   1.000
_cell.length_b   1.000
_cell.length_c   1.000
_cell.angle_alpha   90.00
_cell.angle_beta   90.00
_cell.angle_gamma   90.00
#
_symmetry.space_group_name_H-M   'P 1'
#
loop_
_entity.id
_entity.type
_entity.pdbx_description
1 polymer ?
#
loop_
_entity_poly.entity_id
_entity_poly.type
_entity_poly.pdbx_seq_one_letter_code
_entity_poly.pdbx_strand_id
1 'polypeptide(L)'
;MDKKVNVKFNGGRECSGTLKGYDALMNLVLDDVEEVMRDDEGNEVTRPLGLVVVRGTLLVVISPVDGSEVIENPFAAKSED
;
A
#
# COMPACT_ATOMS: atom_id res chain seq x y z
N MET A 1 11.97 -11.43 0.62
CA MET A 1 12.69 -10.15 0.81
C MET A 1 12.97 -9.56 -0.56
N ASP A 2 13.16 -8.24 -0.63
CA ASP A 2 13.36 -7.48 -1.89
C ASP A 2 12.19 -7.57 -2.88
N LYS A 3 10.96 -7.55 -2.36
CA LYS A 3 9.74 -7.42 -3.16
C LYS A 3 8.99 -6.16 -2.75
N LYS A 4 8.35 -5.48 -3.73
CA LYS A 4 7.47 -4.34 -3.44
C LYS A 4 6.18 -4.86 -2.79
N VAL A 5 5.80 -4.25 -1.68
CA VAL A 5 4.59 -4.56 -0.91
C VAL A 5 3.75 -3.29 -0.76
N ASN A 6 2.44 -3.47 -0.73
CA ASN A 6 1.48 -2.44 -0.32
C ASN A 6 1.18 -2.63 1.17
N VAL A 7 1.16 -1.53 1.90
CA VAL A 7 0.86 -1.50 3.34
C VAL A 7 -0.26 -0.51 3.60
N LYS A 8 -1.29 -0.97 4.30
CA LYS A 8 -2.38 -0.11 4.80
C LYS A 8 -2.29 0.03 6.30
N PHE A 9 -2.46 1.26 6.77
CA PHE A 9 -2.40 1.62 8.17
C PHE A 9 -3.79 1.88 8.73
N ASN A 10 -3.91 1.74 10.04
CA ASN A 10 -5.05 2.28 10.76
C ASN A 10 -5.12 3.80 10.53
N GLY A 11 -6.31 4.33 10.24
CA GLY A 11 -6.53 5.71 9.84
C GLY A 11 -6.43 5.98 8.33
N GLY A 12 -6.33 4.94 7.49
CA GLY A 12 -6.51 5.04 6.04
C GLY A 12 -5.28 5.49 5.25
N ARG A 13 -4.12 5.66 5.90
CA ARG A 13 -2.85 5.89 5.18
C ARG A 13 -2.45 4.62 4.42
N GLU A 14 -1.92 4.82 3.22
CA GLU A 14 -1.45 3.72 2.36
C GLU A 14 -0.06 4.07 1.82
N CYS A 15 0.85 3.09 1.82
CA CYS A 15 2.14 3.24 1.17
C CYS A 15 2.58 1.95 0.48
N SER A 16 3.48 2.10 -0.48
CA SER A 16 4.11 1.00 -1.20
C SER A 16 5.62 1.16 -1.13
N GLY A 17 6.34 0.07 -0.93
CA GLY A 17 7.80 0.10 -0.85
C GLY A 17 8.43 -1.29 -0.90
N THR A 18 9.74 -1.36 -1.09
CA THR A 18 10.49 -2.61 -1.16
C THR A 18 10.81 -3.13 0.24
N LEU A 19 10.34 -4.33 0.58
CA LEU A 19 10.57 -4.92 1.90
C LEU A 19 12.02 -5.38 2.07
N LYS A 20 12.78 -4.66 2.91
CA LYS A 20 14.18 -4.96 3.25
C LYS A 20 14.34 -5.80 4.51
N GLY A 21 13.44 -5.64 5.48
CA GLY A 21 13.51 -6.37 6.74
C GLY A 21 12.26 -6.25 7.57
N TYR A 22 12.13 -7.11 8.58
CA TYR A 22 11.05 -7.07 9.56
C TYR A 22 11.48 -7.72 10.87
N ASP A 23 10.71 -7.48 11.94
CA ASP A 23 10.87 -8.12 13.23
C ASP A 23 9.61 -8.88 13.68
N ALA A 24 9.67 -9.54 14.83
CA ALA A 24 8.56 -10.33 15.40
C ALA A 24 7.36 -9.48 15.84
N LEU A 25 7.53 -8.16 15.98
CA LEU A 25 6.46 -7.21 16.28
C LEU A 25 5.84 -6.62 15.00
N MET A 26 6.22 -7.16 13.83
CA MET A 26 5.77 -6.70 12.52
C MET A 26 6.18 -5.25 12.20
N ASN A 27 7.23 -4.73 12.84
CA ASN A 27 7.85 -3.52 12.32
C ASN A 27 8.56 -3.88 11.00
N LEU A 28 8.44 -3.02 9.99
CA LEU A 28 9.03 -3.26 8.67
C LEU A 28 10.07 -2.20 8.35
N VAL A 29 11.12 -2.61 7.66
CA VAL A 29 12.05 -1.71 6.97
C VAL A 29 11.68 -1.74 5.50
N LEU A 30 11.20 -0.62 4.97
CA LEU A 30 10.84 -0.44 3.58
C LEU A 30 11.75 0.58 2.92
N ASP A 31 12.18 0.29 1.71
CA ASP A 31 12.98 1.17 0.87
C ASP A 31 12.18 1.65 -0.34
N ASP A 32 12.61 2.75 -0.97
CA ASP A 32 11.91 3.39 -2.11
C ASP A 32 10.40 3.58 -1.85
N VAL A 33 10.05 4.05 -0.65
CA VAL A 33 8.65 4.15 -0.23
C VAL A 33 7.95 5.31 -0.94
N GLU A 34 6.75 5.04 -1.43
CA GLU A 34 5.79 6.01 -1.95
C GLU A 34 4.53 5.96 -1.09
N GLU A 35 4.11 7.09 -0.53
CA GLU A 35 2.83 7.21 0.18
C GLU A 35 1.76 7.76 -0.76
N VAL A 36 0.59 7.12 -0.76
CA VAL A 36 -0.60 7.57 -1.49
C VAL A 36 -1.44 8.41 -0.54
N MET A 37 -1.72 9.65 -0.93
CA MET A 37 -2.57 10.59 -0.22
C MET A 37 -3.80 10.88 -1.08
N ARG A 38 -4.94 11.11 -0.44
CA ARG A 38 -6.18 11.55 -1.10
C ARG A 38 -6.53 12.92 -0.58
N ASP A 39 -6.86 13.84 -1.48
CA ASP A 39 -7.41 15.13 -1.12
C ASP A 39 -8.94 15.05 -0.89
N ASP A 40 -9.54 16.17 -0.49
CA ASP A 40 -10.98 16.26 -0.20
C ASP A 40 -11.85 16.05 -1.46
N GLU A 41 -11.27 16.20 -2.65
CA GLU A 41 -11.92 15.98 -3.94
C GLU A 41 -11.77 14.54 -4.43
N GLY A 42 -11.00 13.71 -3.72
CA GLY A 42 -10.74 12.30 -4.03
C GLY A 42 -9.59 12.08 -5.01
N ASN A 43 -8.82 13.11 -5.35
CA ASN A 43 -7.65 12.97 -6.21
C ASN A 43 -6.53 12.27 -5.45
N GLU A 44 -5.88 11.31 -6.10
CA GLU A 44 -4.72 10.62 -5.54
C GLU A 44 -3.42 11.36 -5.88
N VAL A 45 -2.64 11.67 -4.85
CA VAL A 45 -1.31 12.27 -4.95
C VAL A 45 -0.30 11.37 -4.28
N THR A 46 0.80 11.06 -4.96
CA THR A 46 1.90 10.28 -4.39
C THR A 46 3.04 11.17 -3.92
N ARG A 47 3.68 10.80 -2.80
CA ARG A 47 4.94 11.43 -2.36
C ARG A 47 6.02 10.39 -2.03
N PRO A 48 7.28 10.62 -2.43
CA PRO A 48 8.38 9.76 -2.05
C PRO A 48 8.77 10.01 -0.59
N LEU A 49 9.06 8.93 0.13
CA LEU A 49 9.57 8.94 1.51
C LEU A 49 10.96 8.28 1.64
N GLY A 50 11.41 7.53 0.63
CA GLY A 50 12.71 6.85 0.65
C GLY A 50 12.73 5.67 1.62
N LEU A 51 13.77 5.58 2.45
CA LEU A 51 13.94 4.52 3.45
C LEU A 51 13.13 4.83 4.72
N VAL A 52 12.18 3.97 5.08
CA VAL A 52 11.25 4.18 6.19
C VAL A 52 11.18 2.95 7.10
N VAL A 53 10.98 3.21 8.40
CA VAL A 53 10.59 2.20 9.38
C VAL A 53 9.09 2.30 9.63
N VAL A 54 8.36 1.24 9.29
CA VAL A 54 6.92 1.09 9.53
C VAL A 54 6.71 0.48 10.92
N ARG A 55 5.86 1.10 11.74
CA ARG A 55 5.48 0.57 13.06
C ARG A 55 4.39 -0.49 12.92
N GLY A 56 4.66 -1.71 13.39
CA GLY A 56 3.75 -2.85 13.28
C GLY A 56 2.42 -2.64 14.01
N THR A 57 2.39 -1.81 15.06
CA THR A 57 1.17 -1.53 15.85
C THR A 57 0.06 -0.82 15.07
N LEU A 58 0.40 -0.12 13.99
CA LEU A 58 -0.57 0.60 13.15
C LEU A 58 -0.90 -0.15 11.86
N LEU A 59 -0.26 -1.30 11.63
CA LEU A 59 -0.37 -2.02 10.39
C LEU A 59 -1.69 -2.82 10.36
N VAL A 60 -2.43 -2.70 9.26
CA VAL A 60 -3.72 -3.40 9.08
C VAL A 60 -3.64 -4.44 7.97
N VAL A 61 -3.01 -4.11 6.84
CA VAL A 61 -2.86 -5.02 5.69
C VAL A 61 -1.45 -4.93 5.12
N ILE A 62 -0.89 -6.08 4.73
CA ILE A 62 0.28 -6.20 3.86
C ILE A 62 -0.13 -7.06 2.66
N SER A 63 0.12 -6.60 1.44
CA SER A 63 -0.05 -7.41 0.24
C SER A 63 1.13 -7.27 -0.72
N PRO A 64 1.50 -8.32 -1.48
CA PRO A 64 2.47 -8.18 -2.55
C PRO A 64 1.88 -7.34 -3.68
N VAL A 65 2.71 -6.47 -4.28
CA VAL A 65 2.31 -5.76 -5.51
C VAL A 65 2.25 -6.73 -6.68
N ASP A 66 3.19 -7.66 -6.72
CA ASP A 66 3.23 -8.73 -7.73
C ASP A 66 1.98 -9.62 -7.66
N GLY A 67 1.27 -9.73 -8.78
CA GLY A 67 -0.02 -10.42 -8.88
C GLY A 67 -1.24 -9.62 -8.41
N SER A 68 -1.07 -8.34 -8.04
CA SER A 68 -2.19 -7.43 -7.75
C SER A 68 -2.43 -6.49 -8.93
N GLU A 69 -3.68 -6.34 -9.34
CA GLU A 69 -4.09 -5.37 -10.35
C GLU A 69 -5.37 -4.63 -9.91
N VAL A 70 -5.50 -3.39 -10.37
CA VAL A 70 -6.75 -2.64 -10.21
C VAL A 70 -7.70 -3.11 -11.31
N ILE A 71 -8.88 -3.55 -10.89
CA ILE A 71 -9.93 -4.01 -11.80
C ILE A 71 -11.12 -3.07 -11.77
N GLU A 72 -11.82 -3.00 -12.89
CA GLU A 72 -13.18 -2.45 -12.93
C GLU A 72 -14.11 -3.25 -12.02
N ASN A 73 -15.20 -2.63 -11.57
CA ASN A 73 -16.18 -3.30 -10.71
C ASN A 73 -16.69 -4.58 -11.39
N PRO A 74 -16.35 -5.78 -10.88
CA PRO A 74 -16.71 -7.04 -11.54
C PRO A 74 -18.20 -7.39 -11.41
N PHE A 75 -18.95 -6.62 -10.62
CA PHE A 75 -20.39 -6.75 -10.41
C PHE A 75 -21.20 -5.65 -11.09
N ALA A 76 -20.57 -4.73 -11.83
CA ALA A 76 -21.32 -3.83 -12.70
C ALA A 76 -22.05 -4.70 -13.73
N ALA A 77 -23.38 -4.69 -13.70
CA ALA A 77 -24.18 -5.46 -14.64
C ALA A 77 -23.72 -5.10 -16.05
N LYS A 78 -23.27 -6.10 -16.83
CA LYS A 78 -23.08 -5.91 -18.27
C LYS A 78 -24.44 -5.46 -18.80
N SER A 79 -24.56 -4.22 -19.25
CA SER A 79 -25.70 -3.81 -20.05
C SER A 79 -25.75 -4.76 -21.24
N GLU A 80 -26.77 -5.62 -21.28
CA GLU A 80 -27.08 -6.46 -22.42
C GLU A 80 -27.43 -5.53 -23.59
N ASP A 81 -26.56 -5.46 -24.59
CA ASP A 81 -26.91 -5.01 -25.95
C ASP A 81 -27.43 -6.21 -26.76
#